data_AF-A0A812N4T1-F1
#
_entry.id   AF-A0A812N4T1-F1
#
_cell.length_a   1.000
_cell.length_b   1.000
_cell.length_c   1.000
_cell.angle_alpha   90.00
_cell.angle_beta   90.00
_cell.angle_gamma   90.00
#
_symmetry.space_group_name_H-M   'P 1'
#
loop_
_entity.id
_entity.type
_entity.pdbx_description
1 polymer ?
#
loop_
_entity_poly.entity_id
_entity_poly.type
_entity_poly.pdbx_seq_one_letter_code
_entity_poly.pdbx_strand_id
1 'polypeptide(L)'
;MASVSIPTAPTAHENARLARLRGLRAARAERAEPSAGRFQTQLIAGITGIAGIAGLAPVLAVSHARRERRKARKARGALAMRAEPESSVRQAKQRSTPDRQAALAMSMYGQKIIGADKTVPEVVPAELLEGEFGKELEAAMEAMVEVLHMLCLGTLILEDVKDRSTVGLYGYKLEENYVRDETTMPTAAVTCYIMKMLKEKFPDDLVMSDENPELLADEKFAETVASFLSNFDLIPEADAASVSEWHGLCQTYNGAEKSPDRYWVFNPVDTEVEFRDAKQFCSTLCLMQGGEPVVSVVGCPMLSFDHPSRSTSHPSGSSIFYAVKGQGAWTQCVIMERQTGIYLGRYGLKGKSLKLDVTQKIKRGNDGLYDMLGTEQLRIAQHSRMRQDIFLDSERIAKLLGSEFAKFHFVNSALKFCWLARGDEDVAWTITQGLYDKSSTMKATEHAAGVLVALESGAAVADLDGKDIDWSSGPMLSLNRGLFATDPKKVPKQGLINAVKDATNKSEVLYEDRCEKRKEKAALLRKIFENLANHAETPEELKGAEMVRKKGIEMLDDEEEMMKLTQESMDRNAPSRMGEPPQPDPDALEGALPYSPIKSDD
;
A
#
# COMPACT_ATOMS: atom_id res chain seq x y z
N MET A 1 55.77 -38.30 9.39
CA MET A 1 54.66 -39.10 9.98
C MET A 1 53.42 -38.21 9.98
N ALA A 2 52.26 -38.49 9.40
CA ALA A 2 51.73 -39.60 8.60
C ALA A 2 50.53 -39.02 7.78
N SER A 3 50.52 -39.22 6.44
CA SER A 3 49.53 -39.95 5.63
C SER A 3 48.06 -39.49 5.64
N VAL A 4 47.59 -39.12 4.44
CA VAL A 4 46.22 -38.75 4.03
C VAL A 4 45.31 -39.99 3.95
N SER A 5 44.05 -39.87 4.41
CA SER A 5 42.99 -40.89 4.27
C SER A 5 41.89 -40.45 3.29
N ILE A 6 41.55 -41.34 2.36
CA ILE A 6 40.47 -41.23 1.36
C ILE A 6 39.13 -41.65 1.99
N PRO A 7 37.97 -41.03 1.68
CA PRO A 7 36.68 -41.47 2.19
C PRO A 7 36.09 -42.69 1.43
N THR A 8 35.43 -43.55 2.20
CA THR A 8 34.81 -44.83 1.83
C THR A 8 33.54 -44.70 0.96
N ALA A 9 33.27 -45.77 0.19
CA ALA A 9 32.15 -45.91 -0.74
C ALA A 9 30.74 -45.92 -0.09
N PRO A 10 29.69 -45.50 -0.82
CA PRO A 10 28.31 -45.41 -0.31
C PRO A 10 27.65 -46.77 -0.08
N THR A 11 26.72 -46.80 0.88
CA THR A 11 26.06 -48.03 1.37
C THR A 11 24.95 -48.53 0.43
N ALA A 12 24.60 -49.82 0.56
CA ALA A 12 23.64 -50.54 -0.31
C ALA A 12 22.26 -49.87 -0.45
N HIS A 13 21.86 -49.01 0.49
CA HIS A 13 20.59 -48.31 0.45
C HIS A 13 20.57 -47.13 -0.57
N GLU A 14 21.72 -46.51 -0.86
CA GLU A 14 21.83 -45.46 -1.89
C GLU A 14 21.84 -46.04 -3.30
N ASN A 15 22.44 -47.22 -3.49
CA ASN A 15 22.42 -47.93 -4.77
C ASN A 15 21.00 -48.39 -5.15
N ALA A 16 20.16 -48.76 -4.18
CA ALA A 16 18.75 -49.11 -4.42
C ALA A 16 17.91 -47.89 -4.87
N ARG A 17 18.19 -46.69 -4.34
CA ARG A 17 17.49 -45.45 -4.70
C ARG A 17 17.89 -44.97 -6.10
N LEU A 18 19.17 -45.09 -6.46
CA LEU A 18 19.69 -44.80 -7.81
C LEU A 18 19.20 -45.79 -8.88
N ALA A 19 19.04 -47.07 -8.53
CA ALA A 19 18.47 -48.07 -9.44
C ALA A 19 16.98 -47.80 -9.74
N ARG A 20 16.20 -47.35 -8.74
CA ARG A 20 14.78 -46.98 -8.91
C ARG A 20 14.59 -45.75 -9.81
N LEU A 21 15.49 -44.77 -9.70
CA LEU A 21 15.50 -43.56 -10.54
C LEU A 21 15.94 -43.84 -11.99
N ARG A 22 16.83 -44.81 -12.21
CA ARG A 22 17.22 -45.26 -13.56
C ARG A 22 16.12 -46.09 -14.24
N GLY A 23 15.41 -46.94 -13.50
CA GLY A 23 14.27 -47.72 -14.03
C GLY A 23 13.10 -46.85 -14.49
N LEU A 24 12.81 -45.74 -13.79
CA LEU A 24 11.75 -44.79 -14.18
C LEU A 24 12.09 -43.94 -15.41
N ARG A 25 13.39 -43.71 -15.69
CA ARG A 25 13.83 -43.04 -16.92
C ARG A 25 13.79 -43.96 -18.13
N ALA A 26 14.06 -45.25 -17.97
CA ALA A 26 13.96 -46.24 -19.05
C ALA A 26 12.49 -46.49 -19.47
N ALA A 27 11.56 -46.60 -18.52
CA ALA A 27 10.13 -46.80 -18.80
C ALA A 27 9.45 -45.61 -19.50
N ARG A 28 10.09 -44.42 -19.52
CA ARG A 28 9.58 -43.21 -20.19
C ARG A 28 10.14 -43.02 -21.60
N ALA A 29 11.20 -43.74 -21.96
CA ALA A 29 11.80 -43.73 -23.30
C ALA A 29 11.13 -44.73 -24.27
N GLU A 30 10.42 -45.75 -23.75
CA GLU A 30 9.72 -46.76 -24.56
C GLU A 30 8.30 -46.37 -25.03
N ARG A 31 7.84 -45.14 -24.77
CA ARG A 31 6.49 -44.66 -25.20
C ARG A 31 6.49 -43.66 -26.36
N ALA A 32 7.56 -43.57 -27.13
CA ALA A 32 7.63 -42.68 -28.27
C ALA A 32 8.19 -43.39 -29.51
N GLU A 33 7.34 -44.10 -30.24
CA GLU A 33 7.53 -44.39 -31.67
C GLU A 33 6.17 -44.47 -32.42
N PRO A 34 6.17 -44.27 -33.75
CA PRO A 34 5.14 -43.50 -34.46
C PRO A 34 4.24 -44.33 -35.38
N SER A 35 3.01 -43.86 -35.64
CA SER A 35 2.17 -44.40 -36.71
C SER A 35 2.30 -43.56 -37.99
N ALA A 36 3.14 -44.02 -38.91
CA ALA A 36 3.15 -43.57 -40.30
C ALA A 36 2.18 -44.43 -41.14
N GLY A 37 1.40 -43.78 -42.00
CA GLY A 37 0.52 -44.47 -42.95
C GLY A 37 -0.05 -43.54 -44.01
N ARG A 38 0.75 -43.21 -45.04
CA ARG A 38 0.46 -43.43 -46.48
C ARG A 38 1.36 -42.57 -47.38
N PHE A 39 2.07 -43.29 -48.25
CA PHE A 39 2.87 -42.86 -49.40
C PHE A 39 2.08 -41.96 -50.39
N GLN A 40 2.74 -40.98 -51.03
CA GLN A 40 3.26 -41.14 -52.41
C GLN A 40 3.98 -39.89 -52.97
N THR A 41 5.25 -40.14 -53.38
CA THR A 41 5.97 -39.72 -54.61
C THR A 41 6.38 -38.26 -54.95
N GLN A 42 7.71 -38.16 -55.21
CA GLN A 42 8.45 -37.40 -56.25
C GLN A 42 8.71 -35.89 -56.06
N LEU A 43 9.79 -35.27 -56.57
CA LEU A 43 11.18 -35.59 -56.93
C LEU A 43 11.76 -34.28 -57.54
N ILE A 44 12.90 -33.79 -57.03
CA ILE A 44 14.02 -33.08 -57.74
C ILE A 44 13.86 -31.69 -58.42
N ALA A 45 14.87 -30.84 -58.12
CA ALA A 45 15.50 -29.71 -58.87
C ALA A 45 14.70 -28.40 -59.10
N GLY A 46 15.29 -27.19 -59.02
CA GLY A 46 16.70 -26.80 -58.86
C GLY A 46 16.90 -25.28 -58.69
N ILE A 47 18.01 -24.93 -58.05
CA ILE A 47 19.00 -23.88 -58.35
C ILE A 47 18.49 -22.58 -59.03
N THR A 48 18.52 -21.43 -58.35
CA THR A 48 19.49 -20.31 -58.53
C THR A 48 19.22 -19.18 -57.52
N GLY A 49 20.28 -18.51 -57.06
CA GLY A 49 20.23 -17.56 -55.95
C GLY A 49 20.01 -16.09 -56.30
N ILE A 50 20.03 -15.31 -55.21
CA ILE A 50 20.09 -13.84 -55.04
C ILE A 50 18.73 -13.11 -55.05
N ALA A 51 18.21 -12.82 -53.85
CA ALA A 51 17.65 -11.52 -53.46
C ALA A 51 17.24 -11.47 -51.97
N GLY A 52 17.76 -10.48 -51.24
CA GLY A 52 16.95 -9.64 -50.34
C GLY A 52 16.62 -10.12 -48.93
N ILE A 53 17.51 -9.75 -47.98
CA ILE A 53 17.22 -9.19 -46.65
C ILE A 53 15.75 -9.28 -46.18
N ALA A 54 15.45 -10.17 -45.24
CA ALA A 54 14.22 -10.12 -44.43
C ALA A 54 14.49 -10.57 -42.99
N GLY A 55 15.09 -9.67 -42.22
CA GLY A 55 15.42 -9.91 -40.81
C GLY A 55 15.50 -8.60 -40.01
N LEU A 56 14.49 -7.73 -40.13
CA LEU A 56 14.40 -6.49 -39.32
C LEU A 56 12.98 -5.90 -39.21
N ALA A 57 11.94 -6.62 -39.63
CA ALA A 57 10.57 -6.12 -39.67
C ALA A 57 9.85 -5.93 -38.29
N PRO A 58 10.15 -6.70 -37.21
CA PRO A 58 9.43 -6.49 -35.94
C PRO A 58 9.95 -5.31 -35.11
N VAL A 59 11.19 -4.86 -35.33
CA VAL A 59 11.84 -3.81 -34.52
C VAL A 59 11.61 -2.40 -35.10
N LEU A 60 11.48 -2.30 -36.43
CA LEU A 60 11.19 -1.03 -37.11
C LEU A 60 9.71 -0.61 -37.01
N ALA A 61 8.77 -1.55 -36.91
CA ALA A 61 7.35 -1.23 -36.74
C ALA A 61 7.05 -0.58 -35.37
N VAL A 62 7.75 -1.02 -34.31
CA VAL A 62 7.59 -0.47 -32.95
C VAL A 62 8.28 0.90 -32.83
N SER A 63 9.41 1.12 -33.51
CA SER A 63 10.11 2.41 -33.50
C SER A 63 9.40 3.45 -34.37
N HIS A 64 8.82 3.06 -35.51
CA HIS A 64 8.01 3.94 -36.35
C HIS A 64 6.69 4.34 -35.64
N ALA A 65 6.02 3.40 -34.97
CA ALA A 65 4.83 3.68 -34.17
C ALA A 65 5.12 4.61 -32.97
N ARG A 66 6.29 4.47 -32.32
CA ARG A 66 6.73 5.39 -31.25
C ARG A 66 7.11 6.77 -31.77
N ARG A 67 7.70 6.87 -32.98
CA ARG A 67 8.09 8.13 -33.61
C ARG A 67 6.88 8.91 -34.12
N GLU A 68 5.90 8.23 -34.70
CA GLU A 68 4.61 8.83 -35.10
C GLU A 68 3.76 9.22 -33.88
N ARG A 69 3.75 8.43 -32.80
CA ARG A 69 3.11 8.86 -31.52
C ARG A 69 3.80 10.07 -30.89
N ARG A 70 5.13 10.19 -30.97
CA ARG A 70 5.86 11.39 -30.51
C ARG A 70 5.60 12.61 -31.38
N LYS A 71 5.51 12.46 -32.70
CA LYS A 71 5.11 13.54 -33.62
C LYS A 71 3.65 13.97 -33.40
N ALA A 72 2.73 13.02 -33.20
CA ALA A 72 1.34 13.31 -32.87
C ALA A 72 1.19 13.99 -31.50
N ARG A 73 2.03 13.64 -30.51
CA ARG A 73 2.05 14.28 -29.18
C ARG A 73 2.67 15.68 -29.21
N LYS A 74 3.72 15.91 -30.02
CA LYS A 74 4.27 17.25 -30.29
C LYS A 74 3.30 18.12 -31.10
N ALA A 75 2.58 17.56 -32.07
CA ALA A 75 1.55 18.26 -32.83
C ALA A 75 0.33 18.61 -31.96
N ARG A 76 -0.11 17.71 -31.06
CA ARG A 76 -1.16 18.00 -30.06
C ARG A 76 -0.73 19.05 -29.03
N GLY A 77 0.53 19.03 -28.60
CA GLY A 77 1.10 20.07 -27.72
C GLY A 77 1.20 21.43 -28.41
N ALA A 78 1.55 21.47 -29.69
CA ALA A 78 1.60 22.70 -30.47
C ALA A 78 0.21 23.25 -30.86
N LEU A 79 -0.80 22.39 -31.03
CA LEU A 79 -2.19 22.82 -31.26
C LEU A 79 -2.85 23.37 -29.99
N ALA A 80 -2.50 22.83 -28.80
CA ALA A 80 -2.99 23.30 -27.52
C ALA A 80 -2.51 24.72 -27.16
N MET A 81 -1.34 25.13 -27.66
CA MET A 81 -0.81 26.49 -27.47
C MET A 81 -1.35 27.53 -28.47
N ARG A 82 -2.18 27.13 -29.45
CA ARG A 82 -2.78 28.05 -30.45
C ARG A 82 -4.31 28.14 -30.36
N ALA A 83 -4.95 27.40 -29.44
CA ALA A 83 -6.38 27.50 -29.24
C ALA A 83 -6.69 28.65 -28.29
N GLU A 84 -7.51 29.61 -28.72
CA GLU A 84 -8.04 30.64 -27.83
C GLU A 84 -8.70 29.99 -26.61
N PRO A 85 -8.46 30.53 -25.40
CA PRO A 85 -8.73 29.85 -24.12
C PRO A 85 -10.17 29.36 -23.94
N GLU A 86 -11.15 29.97 -24.61
CA GLU A 86 -12.56 29.59 -24.47
C GLU A 86 -12.98 28.37 -25.33
N SER A 87 -12.27 28.11 -26.42
CA SER A 87 -12.66 27.06 -27.40
C SER A 87 -12.21 25.66 -26.99
N SER A 88 -11.04 25.55 -26.35
CA SER A 88 -10.46 24.27 -25.90
C SER A 88 -11.19 23.70 -24.68
N VAL A 89 -11.69 24.57 -23.79
CA VAL A 89 -12.50 24.18 -22.61
C VAL A 89 -13.89 23.69 -23.04
N ARG A 90 -14.51 24.32 -24.05
CA ARG A 90 -15.79 23.84 -24.63
C ARG A 90 -15.63 22.50 -25.35
N GLN A 91 -14.54 22.31 -26.12
CA GLN A 91 -14.28 21.05 -26.80
C GLN A 91 -13.86 19.91 -25.85
N ALA A 92 -13.15 20.21 -24.76
CA ALA A 92 -12.85 19.24 -23.70
C ALA A 92 -14.13 18.81 -22.97
N LYS A 93 -15.01 19.77 -22.62
CA LYS A 93 -16.35 19.48 -22.08
C LYS A 93 -17.22 18.66 -23.05
N GLN A 94 -17.15 18.91 -24.36
CA GLN A 94 -17.89 18.15 -25.38
C GLN A 94 -17.28 16.78 -25.73
N ARG A 95 -16.03 16.50 -25.36
CA ARG A 95 -15.40 15.17 -25.57
C ARG A 95 -15.48 14.26 -24.35
N SER A 96 -15.55 14.83 -23.14
CA SER A 96 -15.76 14.05 -21.91
C SER A 96 -17.22 13.71 -21.64
N THR A 97 -18.17 14.41 -22.27
CA THR A 97 -19.61 14.21 -22.07
C THR A 97 -20.24 13.08 -22.88
N PRO A 98 -19.90 12.78 -24.15
CA PRO A 98 -20.61 11.76 -24.92
C PRO A 98 -20.26 10.34 -24.49
N ASP A 99 -18.99 10.07 -24.14
CA ASP A 99 -18.57 8.75 -23.63
C ASP A 99 -19.02 8.53 -22.18
N ARG A 100 -19.07 9.58 -21.34
CA ARG A 100 -19.70 9.51 -20.01
C ARG A 100 -21.22 9.41 -20.11
N GLN A 101 -21.88 10.09 -21.05
CA GLN A 101 -23.31 9.95 -21.35
C GLN A 101 -23.62 8.59 -21.99
N ALA A 102 -22.72 8.00 -22.76
CA ALA A 102 -22.85 6.65 -23.30
C ALA A 102 -22.61 5.59 -22.23
N ALA A 103 -21.71 5.83 -21.27
CA ALA A 103 -21.60 5.02 -20.06
C ALA A 103 -22.85 5.16 -19.16
N LEU A 104 -23.42 6.37 -19.04
CA LEU A 104 -24.70 6.64 -18.40
C LEU A 104 -25.88 5.97 -19.15
N ALA A 105 -25.86 5.97 -20.48
CA ALA A 105 -26.90 5.37 -21.31
C ALA A 105 -26.78 3.84 -21.36
N MET A 106 -25.57 3.28 -21.36
CA MET A 106 -25.35 1.85 -21.15
C MET A 106 -25.72 1.43 -19.72
N SER A 107 -25.69 2.34 -18.74
CA SER A 107 -26.20 2.09 -17.39
C SER A 107 -27.74 1.97 -17.31
N MET A 108 -28.47 2.27 -18.40
CA MET A 108 -29.91 2.02 -18.51
C MET A 108 -30.25 0.53 -18.70
N TYR A 109 -29.27 -0.33 -19.01
CA TYR A 109 -29.44 -1.78 -18.91
C TYR A 109 -29.19 -2.24 -17.48
N GLY A 110 -30.17 -1.97 -16.62
CA GLY A 110 -30.15 -2.35 -15.21
C GLY A 110 -30.19 -3.88 -15.05
N GLN A 111 -29.07 -4.47 -14.62
CA GLN A 111 -29.17 -5.68 -13.80
C GLN A 111 -29.38 -5.23 -12.35
N LYS A 112 -30.58 -5.52 -11.84
CA LYS A 112 -30.92 -5.38 -10.43
C LYS A 112 -30.04 -6.35 -9.63
N ILE A 113 -29.11 -5.86 -8.82
CA ILE A 113 -28.43 -6.72 -7.84
C ILE A 113 -29.38 -6.85 -6.65
N ILE A 114 -30.36 -7.76 -6.75
CA ILE A 114 -31.27 -8.08 -5.65
C ILE A 114 -30.47 -8.77 -4.53
N GLY A 115 -30.61 -8.30 -3.28
CA GLY A 115 -30.19 -9.04 -2.07
C GLY A 115 -28.99 -8.48 -1.29
N ALA A 116 -28.88 -7.16 -1.12
CA ALA A 116 -27.88 -6.50 -0.26
C ALA A 116 -28.39 -6.18 1.17
N ASP A 117 -29.67 -6.41 1.47
CA ASP A 117 -30.31 -5.97 2.72
C ASP A 117 -30.26 -7.02 3.82
N LYS A 118 -29.10 -7.65 4.03
CA LYS A 118 -28.96 -8.50 5.21
C LYS A 118 -28.52 -7.67 6.42
N THR A 119 -29.08 -7.99 7.58
CA THR A 119 -28.62 -7.43 8.85
C THR A 119 -27.37 -8.16 9.33
N VAL A 120 -26.65 -7.56 10.29
CA VAL A 120 -25.48 -8.21 10.90
C VAL A 120 -25.82 -9.57 11.52
N PRO A 121 -26.92 -9.72 12.30
CA PRO A 121 -27.38 -11.02 12.79
C PRO A 121 -27.67 -12.08 11.73
N GLU A 122 -27.98 -11.68 10.50
CA GLU A 122 -28.27 -12.63 9.41
C GLU A 122 -27.01 -13.15 8.70
N VAL A 123 -25.88 -12.46 8.81
CA VAL A 123 -24.63 -12.80 8.10
C VAL A 123 -23.53 -13.29 9.02
N VAL A 124 -23.46 -12.75 10.25
CA VAL A 124 -22.48 -13.13 11.26
C VAL A 124 -22.97 -14.40 11.96
N PRO A 125 -22.09 -15.39 12.21
CA PRO A 125 -22.46 -16.59 12.97
C PRO A 125 -23.06 -16.23 14.35
N ALA A 126 -24.21 -16.82 14.69
CA ALA A 126 -24.91 -16.56 15.95
C ALA A 126 -24.03 -16.80 17.19
N GLU A 127 -23.15 -17.81 17.14
CA GLU A 127 -22.19 -18.12 18.21
C GLU A 127 -21.29 -16.93 18.59
N LEU A 128 -20.91 -16.09 17.61
CA LEU A 128 -20.10 -14.90 17.88
C LEU A 128 -20.93 -13.79 18.53
N LEU A 129 -22.20 -13.65 18.15
CA LEU A 129 -23.11 -12.62 18.65
C LEU A 129 -23.72 -12.95 20.01
N GLU A 130 -23.86 -14.23 20.33
CA GLU A 130 -24.29 -14.73 21.64
C GLU A 130 -23.13 -14.79 22.65
N GLY A 131 -21.88 -14.64 22.17
CA GLY A 131 -20.67 -14.65 22.99
C GLY A 131 -20.45 -13.35 23.79
N GLU A 132 -19.38 -13.34 24.58
CA GLU A 132 -19.02 -12.24 25.50
C GLU A 132 -18.96 -10.86 24.81
N PHE A 133 -18.42 -10.80 23.59
CA PHE A 133 -18.23 -9.57 22.81
C PHE A 133 -19.20 -9.40 21.64
N GLY A 134 -20.34 -10.10 21.68
CA GLY A 134 -21.27 -10.13 20.55
C GLY A 134 -21.88 -8.76 20.23
N LYS A 135 -22.17 -7.95 21.24
CA LYS A 135 -22.73 -6.59 21.06
C LYS A 135 -21.72 -5.65 20.43
N GLU A 136 -20.47 -5.74 20.84
CA GLU A 136 -19.35 -4.97 20.31
C GLU A 136 -19.05 -5.34 18.86
N LEU A 137 -19.04 -6.64 18.55
CA LEU A 137 -18.88 -7.10 17.18
C LEU A 137 -20.02 -6.61 16.29
N GLU A 138 -21.27 -6.71 16.76
CA GLU A 138 -22.43 -6.24 16.02
C GLU A 138 -22.32 -4.75 15.69
N ALA A 139 -22.07 -3.92 16.72
CA ALA A 139 -21.88 -2.48 16.55
C ALA A 139 -20.74 -2.12 15.61
N ALA A 140 -19.59 -2.78 15.75
CA ALA A 140 -18.43 -2.54 14.90
C ALA A 140 -18.69 -2.93 13.44
N MET A 141 -19.38 -4.04 13.20
CA MET A 141 -19.76 -4.50 11.86
C MET A 141 -20.77 -3.55 11.20
N GLU A 142 -21.81 -3.12 11.93
CA GLU A 142 -22.80 -2.16 11.42
C GLU A 142 -22.13 -0.84 11.01
N ALA A 143 -21.29 -0.28 11.90
CA ALA A 143 -20.62 0.97 11.60
C ALA A 143 -19.63 0.84 10.45
N MET A 144 -18.93 -0.30 10.33
CA MET A 144 -17.98 -0.50 9.24
C MET A 144 -18.67 -0.51 7.87
N VAL A 145 -19.90 -1.02 7.75
CA VAL A 145 -20.66 -0.97 6.48
C VAL A 145 -20.88 0.47 6.03
N GLU A 146 -21.26 1.35 6.96
CA GLU A 146 -21.44 2.78 6.67
C GLU A 146 -20.10 3.49 6.41
N VAL A 147 -19.03 3.11 7.11
CA VAL A 147 -17.67 3.59 6.83
C VAL A 147 -17.23 3.24 5.41
N LEU A 148 -17.47 2.01 4.93
CA LEU A 148 -17.19 1.66 3.54
C LEU A 148 -17.99 2.53 2.57
N HIS A 149 -19.27 2.81 2.89
CA HIS A 149 -20.08 3.70 2.07
C HIS A 149 -19.46 5.10 1.98
N MET A 150 -19.14 5.70 3.13
CA MET A 150 -18.51 7.01 3.25
C MET A 150 -17.18 7.10 2.48
N LEU A 151 -16.29 6.13 2.64
CA LEU A 151 -14.97 6.15 2.01
C LEU A 151 -15.07 5.98 0.48
N CYS A 152 -16.03 5.18 0.00
CA CYS A 152 -16.29 5.06 -1.43
C CYS A 152 -16.87 6.37 -2.02
N LEU A 153 -17.79 7.03 -1.31
CA LEU A 153 -18.30 8.36 -1.70
C LEU A 153 -17.15 9.39 -1.71
N GLY A 154 -16.33 9.38 -0.66
CA GLY A 154 -15.18 10.25 -0.51
C GLY A 154 -14.17 10.09 -1.64
N THR A 155 -13.89 8.85 -2.05
CA THR A 155 -13.01 8.56 -3.21
C THR A 155 -13.54 9.24 -4.48
N LEU A 156 -14.85 9.11 -4.75
CA LEU A 156 -15.48 9.72 -5.94
C LEU A 156 -15.41 11.26 -5.89
N ILE A 157 -15.63 11.86 -4.72
CA ILE A 157 -15.55 13.32 -4.54
C ILE A 157 -14.11 13.79 -4.77
N LEU A 158 -13.13 13.14 -4.15
CA LEU A 158 -11.72 13.51 -4.28
C LEU A 158 -11.22 13.33 -5.72
N GLU A 159 -11.66 12.28 -6.44
CA GLU A 159 -11.37 12.12 -7.86
C GLU A 159 -11.96 13.24 -8.71
N ASP A 160 -13.21 13.66 -8.47
CA ASP A 160 -13.83 14.78 -9.20
C ASP A 160 -13.12 16.11 -8.89
N VAL A 161 -12.72 16.34 -7.64
CA VAL A 161 -11.91 17.50 -7.23
C VAL A 161 -10.59 17.51 -7.99
N LYS A 162 -9.90 16.37 -8.10
CA LYS A 162 -8.65 16.22 -8.87
C LYS A 162 -8.84 16.40 -10.37
N ASP A 163 -9.90 15.86 -10.94
CA ASP A 163 -10.24 16.06 -12.36
C ASP A 163 -10.48 17.55 -12.66
N ARG A 164 -11.19 18.27 -11.77
CA ARG A 164 -11.41 19.71 -11.93
C ARG A 164 -10.14 20.52 -11.70
N SER A 165 -9.30 20.09 -10.76
CA SER A 165 -8.04 20.75 -10.41
C SER A 165 -7.02 20.69 -11.56
N THR A 166 -6.97 19.57 -12.30
CA THR A 166 -6.08 19.41 -13.45
C THR A 166 -6.44 20.26 -14.67
N VAL A 167 -7.67 20.80 -14.73
CA VAL A 167 -8.18 21.59 -15.86
C VAL A 167 -7.93 23.10 -15.69
N GLY A 168 -7.40 23.58 -14.56
CA GLY A 168 -7.10 25.02 -14.36
C GLY A 168 -6.06 25.34 -13.28
N LEU A 169 -5.50 26.55 -13.34
CA LEU A 169 -4.50 27.11 -12.40
C LEU A 169 -4.99 27.24 -10.93
N TYR A 170 -6.26 26.90 -10.65
CA TYR A 170 -6.91 27.00 -9.34
C TYR A 170 -7.01 25.66 -8.59
N GLY A 171 -6.40 24.60 -9.13
CA GLY A 171 -6.58 23.25 -8.62
C GLY A 171 -6.19 23.01 -7.17
N TYR A 172 -5.12 23.66 -6.70
CA TYR A 172 -4.69 23.58 -5.31
C TYR A 172 -5.72 24.16 -4.33
N LYS A 173 -6.40 25.26 -4.71
CA LYS A 173 -7.43 25.92 -3.87
C LYS A 173 -8.70 25.09 -3.69
N LEU A 174 -8.95 24.13 -4.57
CA LEU A 174 -10.08 23.20 -4.42
C LEU A 174 -9.77 22.06 -3.45
N GLU A 175 -8.51 21.61 -3.38
CA GLU A 175 -8.10 20.60 -2.40
C GLU A 175 -8.11 21.14 -0.97
N GLU A 176 -7.80 22.43 -0.77
CA GLU A 176 -7.84 23.10 0.55
C GLU A 176 -9.20 23.04 1.25
N ASN A 177 -10.30 22.87 0.50
CA ASN A 177 -11.64 22.74 1.09
C ASN A 177 -11.92 21.31 1.61
N TYR A 178 -11.20 20.31 1.11
CA TYR A 178 -11.44 18.89 1.39
C TYR A 178 -10.26 18.21 2.09
N VAL A 179 -9.16 18.92 2.31
CA VAL A 179 -7.95 18.41 2.96
C VAL A 179 -7.43 19.47 3.93
N ARG A 180 -7.26 19.08 5.19
CA ARG A 180 -6.69 19.91 6.26
C ARG A 180 -5.68 19.06 7.03
N ASP A 181 -4.50 19.60 7.27
CA ASP A 181 -3.41 18.92 8.01
C ASP A 181 -3.18 17.46 7.55
N GLU A 182 -3.08 17.28 6.22
CA GLU A 182 -2.95 15.98 5.53
C GLU A 182 -4.16 15.04 5.63
N THR A 183 -5.13 15.36 6.49
CA THR A 183 -6.37 14.60 6.71
C THR A 183 -7.42 15.04 5.70
N THR A 184 -8.12 14.07 5.11
CA THR A 184 -9.17 14.35 4.14
C THR A 184 -10.55 14.48 4.81
N MET A 185 -11.47 15.22 4.20
CA MET A 185 -12.84 15.37 4.67
C MET A 185 -13.54 14.02 4.91
N PRO A 186 -13.45 13.01 4.03
CA PRO A 186 -14.04 11.70 4.28
C PRO A 186 -13.50 11.02 5.54
N THR A 187 -12.21 11.18 5.84
CA THR A 187 -11.58 10.65 7.05
C THR A 187 -12.15 11.30 8.30
N ALA A 188 -12.20 12.64 8.33
CA ALA A 188 -12.79 13.38 9.43
C ALA A 188 -14.28 13.03 9.63
N ALA A 189 -15.05 12.86 8.55
CA ALA A 189 -16.45 12.45 8.60
C ALA A 189 -16.62 11.03 9.17
N VAL A 190 -15.78 10.10 8.75
CA VAL A 190 -15.73 8.72 9.26
C VAL A 190 -15.40 8.70 10.76
N THR A 191 -14.45 9.54 11.20
CA THR A 191 -14.13 9.73 12.62
C THR A 191 -15.35 10.22 13.40
N CYS A 192 -16.02 11.28 12.94
CA CYS A 192 -17.24 11.79 13.59
C CYS A 192 -18.33 10.71 13.71
N TYR A 193 -18.56 9.96 12.63
CA TYR A 193 -19.57 8.90 12.60
C TYR A 193 -19.27 7.78 13.61
N ILE A 194 -18.04 7.30 13.65
CA ILE A 194 -17.61 6.24 14.58
C ILE A 194 -17.68 6.73 16.02
N MET A 195 -17.25 7.96 16.29
CA MET A 195 -17.31 8.54 17.63
C MET A 195 -18.74 8.69 18.13
N LYS A 196 -19.64 9.24 17.30
CA LYS A 196 -21.07 9.33 17.65
C LYS A 196 -21.65 7.95 17.96
N MET A 197 -21.45 6.98 17.07
CA MET A 197 -21.98 5.62 17.22
C MET A 197 -21.47 4.94 18.49
N LEU A 198 -20.14 4.97 18.72
CA LEU A 198 -19.54 4.33 19.89
C LEU A 198 -19.98 5.01 21.18
N LYS A 199 -20.13 6.33 21.22
CA LYS A 199 -20.59 7.03 22.43
C LYS A 199 -22.07 6.82 22.73
N GLU A 200 -22.90 6.57 21.73
CA GLU A 200 -24.30 6.19 21.95
C GLU A 200 -24.43 4.76 22.48
N LYS A 201 -23.62 3.81 21.98
CA LYS A 201 -23.70 2.39 22.36
C LYS A 201 -22.86 2.03 23.59
N PHE A 202 -21.69 2.65 23.74
CA PHE A 202 -20.70 2.41 24.78
C PHE A 202 -20.18 3.75 25.36
N PRO A 203 -21.01 4.49 26.14
CA PRO A 203 -20.68 5.85 26.59
C PRO A 203 -19.37 5.96 27.38
N ASP A 204 -19.07 4.94 28.18
CA ASP A 204 -17.92 4.88 29.07
C ASP A 204 -16.62 4.44 28.36
N ASP A 205 -16.72 3.83 27.18
CA ASP A 205 -15.55 3.34 26.46
C ASP A 205 -14.76 4.52 25.86
N LEU A 206 -13.43 4.48 26.01
CA LEU A 206 -12.52 5.41 25.36
C LEU A 206 -12.28 4.99 23.91
N VAL A 207 -12.00 5.96 23.03
CA VAL A 207 -11.65 5.69 21.63
C VAL A 207 -10.34 6.41 21.30
N MET A 208 -9.34 5.61 20.95
CA MET A 208 -8.02 6.06 20.56
C MET A 208 -7.91 6.12 19.03
N SER A 209 -7.46 7.27 18.53
CA SER A 209 -7.21 7.51 17.11
C SER A 209 -5.99 8.44 16.97
N ASP A 210 -5.29 8.35 15.83
CA ASP A 210 -4.16 9.24 15.50
C ASP A 210 -4.61 10.60 14.92
N GLU A 211 -5.91 10.80 14.76
CA GLU A 211 -6.47 12.04 14.24
C GLU A 211 -6.22 13.23 15.19
N ASN A 212 -5.98 14.41 14.62
CA ASN A 212 -5.82 15.64 15.38
C ASN A 212 -7.18 16.07 15.96
N PRO A 213 -7.41 16.07 17.29
CA PRO A 213 -8.72 16.40 17.86
C PRO A 213 -9.17 17.84 17.53
N GLU A 214 -8.23 18.74 17.25
CA GLU A 214 -8.48 20.14 16.91
C GLU A 214 -8.71 20.37 15.41
N LEU A 215 -8.71 19.32 14.58
CA LEU A 215 -8.85 19.42 13.12
C LEU A 215 -10.12 20.19 12.69
N LEU A 216 -11.21 20.01 13.42
CA LEU A 216 -12.50 20.66 13.16
C LEU A 216 -12.69 21.97 13.95
N ALA A 217 -11.63 22.58 14.48
CA ALA A 217 -11.67 23.94 15.00
C ALA A 217 -11.81 24.99 13.87
N ASP A 218 -11.43 24.63 12.63
CA ASP A 218 -11.75 25.43 11.46
C ASP A 218 -13.21 25.24 11.05
N GLU A 219 -14.01 26.28 11.28
CA GLU A 219 -15.44 26.30 10.98
C GLU A 219 -15.75 25.92 9.52
N LYS A 220 -14.94 26.35 8.54
CA LYS A 220 -15.21 26.03 7.12
C LYS A 220 -15.04 24.55 6.83
N PHE A 221 -14.02 23.94 7.42
CA PHE A 221 -13.77 22.51 7.25
C PHE A 221 -14.83 21.69 8.01
N ALA A 222 -15.21 22.11 9.21
CA ALA A 222 -16.31 21.52 9.98
C ALA A 222 -17.65 21.59 9.22
N GLU A 223 -17.99 22.72 8.61
CA GLU A 223 -19.18 22.86 7.75
C GLU A 223 -19.15 21.91 6.56
N THR A 224 -17.97 21.69 5.97
CA THR A 224 -17.80 20.78 4.83
C THR A 224 -18.03 19.32 5.26
N VAL A 225 -17.49 18.92 6.41
CA VAL A 225 -17.70 17.60 7.02
C VAL A 225 -19.17 17.38 7.39
N ALA A 226 -19.80 18.34 8.06
CA ALA A 226 -21.21 18.29 8.42
C ALA A 226 -22.12 18.21 7.19
N SER A 227 -21.81 18.99 6.15
CA SER A 227 -22.52 18.95 4.87
C SER A 227 -22.39 17.59 4.19
N PHE A 228 -21.22 16.94 4.28
CA PHE A 228 -21.06 15.59 3.75
C PHE A 228 -21.95 14.59 4.50
N LEU A 229 -21.93 14.60 5.83
CA LEU A 229 -22.73 13.69 6.66
C LEU A 229 -24.24 13.87 6.47
N SER A 230 -24.71 15.12 6.39
CA SER A 230 -26.13 15.46 6.23
C SER A 230 -26.63 15.22 4.79
N ASN A 231 -25.90 15.66 3.76
CA ASN A 231 -26.35 15.53 2.37
C ASN A 231 -26.44 14.08 1.88
N PHE A 232 -25.66 13.18 2.48
CA PHE A 232 -25.71 11.74 2.19
C PHE A 232 -26.58 10.95 3.17
N ASP A 233 -27.37 11.63 4.02
CA ASP A 233 -28.31 11.00 4.96
C ASP A 233 -27.63 10.01 5.93
N LEU A 234 -26.34 10.25 6.24
CA LEU A 234 -25.54 9.44 7.17
C LEU A 234 -25.82 9.87 8.61
N ILE A 235 -25.82 11.19 8.85
CA ILE A 235 -26.25 11.83 10.08
C ILE A 235 -27.01 13.10 9.67
N PRO A 236 -28.34 13.02 9.48
CA PRO A 236 -29.16 14.11 8.93
C PRO A 236 -29.09 15.41 9.73
N GLU A 237 -28.94 15.28 11.05
CA GLU A 237 -28.86 16.38 12.02
C GLU A 237 -27.44 16.97 12.17
N ALA A 238 -26.45 16.50 11.39
CA ALA A 238 -25.08 16.98 11.51
C ALA A 238 -24.96 18.46 11.14
N ASP A 239 -24.34 19.22 12.04
CA ASP A 239 -23.95 20.62 11.86
C ASP A 239 -22.49 20.82 12.30
N ALA A 240 -21.92 22.00 12.06
CA ALA A 240 -20.51 22.27 12.36
C ALA A 240 -20.18 22.07 13.85
N ALA A 241 -21.10 22.42 14.76
CA ALA A 241 -20.88 22.30 16.20
C ALA A 241 -20.85 20.83 16.66
N SER A 242 -21.81 20.03 16.20
CA SER A 242 -21.91 18.61 16.53
C SER A 242 -20.75 17.79 15.97
N VAL A 243 -20.29 18.04 14.74
CA VAL A 243 -19.12 17.33 14.20
C VAL A 243 -17.85 17.68 14.96
N SER A 244 -17.64 18.94 15.33
CA SER A 244 -16.49 19.35 16.16
C SER A 244 -16.56 18.74 17.55
N GLU A 245 -17.74 18.63 18.15
CA GLU A 245 -17.94 17.92 19.41
C GLU A 245 -17.56 16.43 19.28
N TRP A 246 -18.14 15.71 18.31
CA TRP A 246 -17.88 14.27 18.13
C TRP A 246 -16.42 13.98 17.80
N HIS A 247 -15.81 14.80 16.94
CA HIS A 247 -14.39 14.66 16.59
C HIS A 247 -13.48 14.93 17.78
N GLY A 248 -13.80 15.95 18.60
CA GLY A 248 -13.04 16.30 19.80
C GLY A 248 -13.09 15.24 20.92
N LEU A 249 -14.01 14.28 20.83
CA LEU A 249 -14.05 13.13 21.75
C LEU A 249 -12.97 12.08 21.43
N CYS A 250 -12.36 12.11 20.25
CA CYS A 250 -11.20 11.26 19.95
C CYS A 250 -10.03 11.66 20.84
N GLN A 251 -9.38 10.65 21.42
CA GLN A 251 -8.19 10.87 22.22
C GLN A 251 -6.95 10.45 21.45
N THR A 252 -5.98 11.36 21.38
CA THR A 252 -4.60 11.04 21.00
C THR A 252 -3.80 10.84 22.29
N TYR A 253 -3.26 9.65 22.51
CA TYR A 253 -2.54 9.36 23.75
C TYR A 253 -1.12 9.93 23.70
N ASN A 254 -0.86 11.02 24.43
CA ASN A 254 0.49 11.60 24.57
C ASN A 254 1.19 11.15 25.87
N GLY A 255 1.24 9.83 26.09
CA GLY A 255 2.18 9.24 27.06
C GLY A 255 1.84 9.37 28.55
N ALA A 256 0.58 9.61 28.94
CA ALA A 256 0.20 9.71 30.35
C ALA A 256 -0.58 8.48 30.85
N GLU A 257 0.01 7.78 31.83
CA GLU A 257 -0.60 6.80 32.76
C GLU A 257 -1.38 5.64 32.13
N LYS A 258 -0.73 4.46 32.11
CA LYS A 258 -1.28 3.10 31.95
C LYS A 258 -2.53 2.99 31.07
N SER A 259 -2.37 2.34 29.89
CA SER A 259 -3.47 2.02 29.00
C SER A 259 -4.70 1.52 29.78
N PRO A 260 -5.88 2.10 29.54
CA PRO A 260 -7.11 1.69 30.22
C PRO A 260 -7.35 0.21 30.00
N ASP A 261 -8.05 -0.44 30.93
CA ASP A 261 -8.31 -1.88 30.84
C ASP A 261 -9.15 -2.22 29.60
N ARG A 262 -10.05 -1.31 29.19
CA ARG A 262 -10.91 -1.45 28.02
C ARG A 262 -11.00 -0.14 27.24
N TYR A 263 -10.79 -0.22 25.93
CA TYR A 263 -10.85 0.93 25.00
C TYR A 263 -10.92 0.47 23.55
N TRP A 264 -11.42 1.34 22.67
CA TRP A 264 -11.37 1.15 21.22
C TRP A 264 -10.12 1.79 20.64
N VAL A 265 -9.56 1.14 19.63
CA VAL A 265 -8.49 1.64 18.77
C VAL A 265 -9.06 1.73 17.37
N PHE A 266 -8.95 2.90 16.77
CA PHE A 266 -9.56 3.22 15.49
C PHE A 266 -8.56 3.89 14.56
N ASN A 267 -8.55 3.47 13.30
CA ASN A 267 -7.84 4.15 12.23
C ASN A 267 -8.81 4.37 11.06
N PRO A 268 -9.33 5.60 10.87
CA PRO A 268 -10.37 5.89 9.89
C PRO A 268 -9.92 5.57 8.46
N VAL A 269 -8.70 5.98 8.11
CA VAL A 269 -8.04 5.69 6.85
C VAL A 269 -6.58 5.39 7.13
N ASP A 270 -6.23 4.11 7.01
CA ASP A 270 -4.93 3.58 7.42
C ASP A 270 -3.75 4.05 6.56
N THR A 271 -4.02 4.71 5.42
CA THR A 271 -3.00 5.47 4.69
C THR A 271 -3.66 6.56 3.83
N GLU A 272 -3.66 7.80 4.32
CA GLU A 272 -4.21 8.98 3.60
C GLU A 272 -3.63 9.16 2.19
N VAL A 273 -2.33 8.95 2.03
CA VAL A 273 -1.68 9.11 0.73
C VAL A 273 -2.16 8.05 -0.27
N GLU A 274 -2.40 6.81 0.18
CA GLU A 274 -2.94 5.75 -0.68
C GLU A 274 -4.42 6.00 -0.99
N PHE A 275 -5.19 6.49 -0.01
CA PHE A 275 -6.58 6.91 -0.19
C PHE A 275 -6.71 8.02 -1.24
N ARG A 276 -5.94 9.12 -1.09
CA ARG A 276 -5.90 10.21 -2.07
C ARG A 276 -5.49 9.69 -3.43
N ASP A 277 -4.53 8.78 -3.52
CA ASP A 277 -4.08 8.19 -4.80
C ASP A 277 -5.06 7.16 -5.41
N ALA A 278 -6.22 6.91 -4.79
CA ALA A 278 -7.16 5.85 -5.16
C ALA A 278 -6.50 4.46 -5.27
N LYS A 279 -5.53 4.19 -4.36
CA LYS A 279 -4.84 2.89 -4.20
C LYS A 279 -5.38 2.16 -2.97
N GLN A 280 -5.17 0.84 -2.90
CA GLN A 280 -5.67 0.00 -1.80
C GLN A 280 -5.40 0.61 -0.42
N PHE A 281 -6.45 0.80 0.37
CA PHE A 281 -6.43 1.24 1.77
C PHE A 281 -7.50 0.47 2.55
N CYS A 282 -7.48 0.57 3.88
CA CYS A 282 -8.57 0.09 4.72
C CYS A 282 -8.91 1.08 5.82
N SER A 283 -10.07 0.87 6.43
CA SER A 283 -10.43 1.42 7.74
C SER A 283 -10.37 0.32 8.77
N THR A 284 -9.94 0.62 9.99
CA THR A 284 -9.79 -0.40 11.04
C THR A 284 -10.45 0.05 12.34
N LEU A 285 -11.14 -0.87 13.00
CA LEU A 285 -11.70 -0.68 14.33
C LEU A 285 -11.41 -1.93 15.17
N CYS A 286 -10.86 -1.73 16.36
CA CYS A 286 -10.48 -2.81 17.26
C CYS A 286 -10.87 -2.47 18.69
N LEU A 287 -11.48 -3.41 19.41
CA LEU A 287 -11.65 -3.33 20.85
C LEU A 287 -10.43 -3.95 21.53
N MET A 288 -9.87 -3.23 22.48
CA MET A 288 -8.80 -3.67 23.37
C MET A 288 -9.39 -3.96 24.73
N GLN A 289 -9.05 -5.11 25.33
CA GLN A 289 -9.42 -5.45 26.70
C GLN A 289 -8.32 -6.24 27.39
N GLY A 290 -7.97 -5.86 28.63
CA GLY A 290 -6.87 -6.48 29.38
C GLY A 290 -5.50 -6.28 28.73
N GLY A 291 -5.33 -5.20 27.95
CA GLY A 291 -4.10 -4.95 27.19
C GLY A 291 -3.93 -5.84 25.95
N GLU A 292 -5.00 -6.42 25.42
CA GLU A 292 -4.94 -7.25 24.20
C GLU A 292 -6.12 -6.94 23.26
N PRO A 293 -5.96 -7.10 21.93
CA PRO A 293 -7.07 -6.98 20.98
C PRO A 293 -8.04 -8.15 21.15
N VAL A 294 -9.33 -7.86 21.30
CA VAL A 294 -10.39 -8.87 21.55
C VAL A 294 -11.47 -8.94 20.47
N VAL A 295 -11.78 -7.82 19.82
CA VAL A 295 -12.68 -7.75 18.64
C VAL A 295 -12.03 -6.87 17.60
N SER A 296 -12.05 -7.27 16.34
CA SER A 296 -11.54 -6.46 15.23
C SER A 296 -12.48 -6.49 14.04
N VAL A 297 -12.57 -5.36 13.35
CA VAL A 297 -13.23 -5.21 12.06
C VAL A 297 -12.33 -4.35 11.17
N VAL A 298 -12.05 -4.83 9.95
CA VAL A 298 -11.23 -4.17 8.94
C VAL A 298 -12.03 -4.04 7.65
N GLY A 299 -12.36 -2.79 7.30
CA GLY A 299 -13.13 -2.45 6.12
C GLY A 299 -12.25 -2.18 4.90
N CYS A 300 -12.43 -2.96 3.83
CA CYS A 300 -11.57 -2.93 2.66
C CYS A 300 -12.37 -2.53 1.40
N PRO A 301 -12.61 -1.23 1.17
CA PRO A 301 -13.53 -0.76 0.12
C PRO A 301 -13.10 -1.17 -1.29
N MET A 302 -11.79 -1.26 -1.56
CA MET A 302 -11.25 -1.60 -2.87
C MET A 302 -10.75 -3.04 -3.00
N LEU A 303 -10.82 -3.84 -1.93
CA LEU A 303 -10.45 -5.25 -1.99
C LEU A 303 -11.65 -6.09 -2.40
N SER A 304 -11.56 -6.70 -3.57
CA SER A 304 -12.59 -7.63 -4.05
C SER A 304 -12.79 -8.79 -3.09
N PHE A 305 -14.04 -9.04 -2.69
CA PHE A 305 -14.44 -10.14 -1.81
C PHE A 305 -14.07 -11.50 -2.40
N ASP A 306 -14.51 -11.73 -3.64
CA ASP A 306 -14.14 -12.94 -4.35
C ASP A 306 -12.73 -12.79 -4.92
N HIS A 307 -11.84 -13.71 -4.56
CA HIS A 307 -10.56 -13.79 -5.25
C HIS A 307 -10.82 -14.50 -6.60
N PRO A 308 -10.32 -14.00 -7.74
CA PRO A 308 -10.62 -14.50 -9.09
C PRO A 308 -10.41 -16.01 -9.36
N SER A 309 -9.86 -16.74 -8.42
CA SER A 309 -9.53 -18.16 -8.51
C SER A 309 -10.26 -19.05 -7.50
N ARG A 310 -11.14 -18.49 -6.64
CA ARG A 310 -12.14 -19.27 -5.92
C ARG A 310 -13.27 -19.57 -6.93
N SER A 311 -13.58 -20.85 -7.13
CA SER A 311 -14.49 -21.32 -8.18
C SER A 311 -15.98 -21.19 -7.81
N THR A 312 -16.33 -20.29 -6.90
CA THR A 312 -17.70 -20.09 -6.45
C THR A 312 -18.27 -18.84 -7.10
N SER A 313 -19.54 -18.89 -7.50
CA SER A 313 -20.25 -17.73 -8.03
C SER A 313 -20.57 -16.76 -6.89
N HIS A 314 -19.57 -16.13 -6.28
CA HIS A 314 -19.82 -15.06 -5.32
C HIS A 314 -20.04 -13.74 -6.06
N PRO A 315 -20.92 -12.88 -5.54
CA PRO A 315 -21.13 -11.54 -6.09
C PRO A 315 -19.83 -10.74 -6.03
N SER A 316 -19.52 -9.99 -7.09
CA SER A 316 -18.49 -8.95 -7.07
C SER A 316 -18.86 -7.91 -6.01
N GLY A 317 -17.99 -7.69 -5.02
CA GLY A 317 -18.21 -6.78 -3.90
C GLY A 317 -16.92 -6.47 -3.16
N SER A 318 -16.99 -5.53 -2.23
CA SER A 318 -15.91 -5.19 -1.30
C SER A 318 -15.90 -6.15 -0.12
N SER A 319 -14.80 -6.16 0.64
CA SER A 319 -14.60 -7.10 1.75
C SER A 319 -14.60 -6.37 3.09
N ILE A 320 -15.27 -6.95 4.08
CA ILE A 320 -14.99 -6.69 5.49
C ILE A 320 -14.31 -7.94 6.06
N PHE A 321 -13.26 -7.75 6.85
CA PHE A 321 -12.64 -8.82 7.64
C PHE A 321 -12.96 -8.54 9.10
N TYR A 322 -13.24 -9.59 9.88
CA TYR A 322 -13.47 -9.44 11.30
C TYR A 322 -13.03 -10.68 12.07
N ALA A 323 -12.75 -10.50 13.35
CA ALA A 323 -12.34 -11.57 14.23
C ALA A 323 -12.70 -11.25 15.68
N VAL A 324 -12.98 -12.31 16.44
CA VAL A 324 -13.14 -12.26 17.90
C VAL A 324 -12.14 -13.22 18.50
N LYS A 325 -11.41 -12.78 19.52
CA LYS A 325 -10.35 -13.55 20.17
C LYS A 325 -10.85 -14.93 20.62
N GLY A 326 -10.17 -15.98 20.19
CA GLY A 326 -10.48 -17.38 20.46
C GLY A 326 -11.64 -17.97 19.65
N GLN A 327 -12.28 -17.20 18.75
CA GLN A 327 -13.48 -17.63 18.00
C GLN A 327 -13.27 -17.62 16.48
N GLY A 328 -12.07 -17.28 16.03
CA GLY A 328 -11.66 -17.34 14.63
C GLY A 328 -11.93 -16.07 13.83
N ALA A 329 -11.30 -16.00 12.66
CA ALA A 329 -11.42 -14.88 11.72
C ALA A 329 -12.37 -15.21 10.56
N TRP A 330 -13.02 -14.17 10.04
CA TRP A 330 -14.07 -14.26 9.04
C TRP A 330 -13.97 -13.13 8.03
N THR A 331 -14.54 -13.34 6.85
CA THR A 331 -14.75 -12.29 5.84
C THR A 331 -16.20 -12.23 5.40
N GLN A 332 -16.68 -11.02 5.16
CA GLN A 332 -18.05 -10.72 4.78
C GLN A 332 -18.08 -9.85 3.52
N CYS A 333 -18.96 -10.21 2.58
CA CYS A 333 -19.15 -9.47 1.34
C CYS A 333 -20.06 -8.27 1.59
N VAL A 334 -19.62 -7.12 1.06
CA VAL A 334 -20.42 -5.90 0.98
C VAL A 334 -20.57 -5.54 -0.49
N ILE A 335 -21.79 -5.24 -0.90
CA ILE A 335 -22.08 -4.77 -2.26
C ILE A 335 -22.76 -3.41 -2.21
N MET A 336 -22.53 -2.59 -3.23
CA MET A 336 -23.29 -1.37 -3.43
C MET A 336 -24.59 -1.70 -4.15
N GLU A 337 -25.73 -1.49 -3.51
CA GLU A 337 -27.04 -1.70 -4.13
C GLU A 337 -27.44 -0.51 -4.99
N ARG A 338 -27.50 -0.70 -6.31
CA ARG A 338 -28.00 0.33 -7.23
C ARG A 338 -29.52 0.18 -7.39
N GLN A 339 -30.28 1.13 -6.83
CA GLN A 339 -31.71 1.25 -7.12
C GLN A 339 -31.91 1.92 -8.49
N THR A 340 -32.94 1.51 -9.23
CA THR A 340 -33.26 2.09 -10.54
C THR A 340 -33.49 3.60 -10.44
N GLY A 341 -32.65 4.39 -11.12
CA GLY A 341 -32.74 5.85 -11.14
C GLY A 341 -31.86 6.56 -10.11
N ILE A 342 -31.16 5.84 -9.21
CA ILE A 342 -30.22 6.40 -8.24
C ILE A 342 -28.80 5.95 -8.60
N TYR A 343 -27.89 6.90 -8.85
CA TYR A 343 -26.53 6.63 -9.32
C TYR A 343 -25.58 6.16 -8.20
N LEU A 344 -25.90 6.54 -6.95
CA LEU A 344 -25.13 6.22 -5.73
C LEU A 344 -25.96 5.25 -4.89
N GLY A 345 -25.57 3.99 -4.91
CA GLY A 345 -26.20 2.95 -4.10
C GLY A 345 -25.73 2.98 -2.65
N ARG A 346 -26.54 2.48 -1.72
CA ARG A 346 -26.10 2.22 -0.34
C ARG A 346 -25.34 0.90 -0.30
N TYR A 347 -24.32 0.82 0.55
CA TYR A 347 -23.60 -0.42 0.76
C TYR A 347 -24.39 -1.32 1.71
N GLY A 348 -24.48 -2.60 1.36
CA GLY A 348 -25.24 -3.58 2.12
C GLY A 348 -24.53 -4.94 2.16
N LEU A 349 -24.82 -5.70 3.22
CA LEU A 349 -24.24 -7.00 3.46
C LEU A 349 -24.88 -8.06 2.56
N LYS A 350 -24.04 -8.94 1.98
CA LYS A 350 -24.53 -10.01 1.09
C LYS A 350 -23.96 -11.37 1.42
N GLY A 351 -24.81 -12.39 1.29
CA GLY A 351 -24.40 -13.78 1.46
C GLY A 351 -24.28 -14.19 2.92
N LYS A 352 -23.34 -15.08 3.23
CA LYS A 352 -22.97 -15.47 4.59
C LYS A 352 -21.48 -15.18 4.77
N SER A 353 -21.07 -14.94 6.01
CA SER A 353 -19.65 -14.82 6.31
C SER A 353 -18.90 -16.12 6.02
N LEU A 354 -17.67 -15.98 5.52
CA LEU A 354 -16.76 -17.09 5.23
C LEU A 354 -15.66 -17.13 6.29
N LYS A 355 -15.48 -18.30 6.92
CA LYS A 355 -14.40 -18.50 7.87
C LYS A 355 -13.06 -18.48 7.14
N LEU A 356 -12.08 -17.81 7.73
CA LEU A 356 -10.73 -17.71 7.22
C LEU A 356 -9.84 -18.78 7.86
N ASP A 357 -8.89 -19.26 7.07
CA ASP A 357 -7.88 -20.23 7.48
C ASP A 357 -6.63 -19.91 6.65
N VAL A 358 -5.58 -19.43 7.31
CA VAL A 358 -4.34 -18.98 6.67
C VAL A 358 -3.72 -20.08 5.80
N THR A 359 -4.00 -21.35 6.12
CA THR A 359 -3.45 -22.53 5.45
C THR A 359 -4.22 -22.91 4.18
N GLN A 360 -5.44 -22.38 4.01
CA GLN A 360 -6.25 -22.53 2.81
C GLN A 360 -5.82 -21.52 1.75
N LYS A 361 -4.72 -21.83 1.06
CA LYS A 361 -4.19 -20.97 0.01
C LYS A 361 -5.13 -20.88 -1.18
N ILE A 362 -5.31 -19.65 -1.66
CA ILE A 362 -6.09 -19.40 -2.85
C ILE A 362 -5.32 -19.92 -4.07
N LYS A 363 -6.02 -20.58 -5.01
CA LYS A 363 -5.39 -21.09 -6.25
C LYS A 363 -4.73 -19.95 -7.00
N ARG A 364 -3.45 -20.11 -7.31
CA ARG A 364 -2.63 -19.06 -7.88
C ARG A 364 -2.63 -19.19 -9.41
N GLY A 365 -3.35 -18.32 -10.10
CA GLY A 365 -3.27 -18.25 -11.57
C GLY A 365 -1.90 -17.74 -12.01
N ASN A 366 -1.30 -18.36 -13.03
CA ASN A 366 0.02 -18.03 -13.62
C ASN A 366 1.29 -18.49 -12.87
N ASP A 367 1.19 -19.30 -11.81
CA ASP A 367 2.40 -19.93 -11.24
C ASP A 367 2.95 -21.04 -12.16
N GLY A 368 2.24 -21.42 -13.23
CA GLY A 368 2.56 -22.57 -14.09
C GLY A 368 3.96 -22.62 -14.71
N LEU A 369 4.66 -21.48 -14.93
CA LEU A 369 6.08 -21.53 -15.34
C LEU A 369 7.01 -21.80 -14.15
N TYR A 370 6.75 -21.18 -12.99
CA TYR A 370 7.60 -21.29 -11.79
C TYR A 370 7.34 -22.58 -11.01
N ASP A 371 6.08 -23.03 -10.94
CA ASP A 371 5.68 -24.36 -10.47
C ASP A 371 6.29 -25.46 -11.38
N MET A 372 6.38 -25.22 -12.69
CA MET A 372 7.06 -26.13 -13.64
C MET A 372 8.59 -26.13 -13.45
N LEU A 373 9.17 -25.00 -13.03
CA LEU A 373 10.58 -24.89 -12.66
C LEU A 373 10.87 -25.43 -11.25
N GLY A 374 9.82 -25.77 -10.48
CA GLY A 374 9.94 -26.37 -9.14
C GLY A 374 10.44 -25.41 -8.06
N THR A 375 10.32 -24.09 -8.25
CA THR A 375 10.74 -23.12 -7.24
C THR A 375 9.60 -22.83 -6.26
N GLU A 376 9.79 -23.13 -4.97
CA GLU A 376 8.85 -22.76 -3.91
C GLU A 376 8.89 -21.24 -3.67
N GLN A 377 8.15 -20.49 -4.50
CA GLN A 377 8.09 -19.04 -4.39
C GLN A 377 7.24 -18.62 -3.19
N LEU A 378 7.82 -17.80 -2.32
CA LEU A 378 7.07 -17.12 -1.26
C LEU A 378 6.38 -15.88 -1.82
N ARG A 379 5.12 -15.68 -1.42
CA ARG A 379 4.39 -14.43 -1.61
C ARG A 379 4.39 -13.64 -0.31
N ILE A 380 4.88 -12.41 -0.38
CA ILE A 380 5.19 -11.59 0.79
C ILE A 380 4.51 -10.24 0.64
N ALA A 381 3.67 -9.90 1.62
CA ALA A 381 3.10 -8.56 1.75
C ALA A 381 3.98 -7.66 2.62
N GLN A 382 4.30 -6.47 2.11
CA GLN A 382 5.13 -5.48 2.82
C GLN A 382 4.68 -4.05 2.51
N HIS A 383 5.11 -3.11 3.34
CA HIS A 383 4.99 -1.68 3.13
C HIS A 383 5.48 -1.24 1.75
N SER A 384 4.72 -0.34 1.14
CA SER A 384 5.08 0.43 -0.04
C SER A 384 5.96 1.62 0.36
N ARG A 385 6.56 2.33 -0.61
CA ARG A 385 7.36 3.56 -0.39
C ARG A 385 8.51 3.44 0.65
N MET A 386 8.99 2.23 0.92
CA MET A 386 10.11 2.00 1.84
C MET A 386 11.46 2.39 1.25
N ARG A 387 12.46 2.57 2.14
CA ARG A 387 13.86 2.75 1.75
C ARG A 387 14.40 1.49 1.05
N GLN A 388 15.37 1.69 0.15
CA GLN A 388 15.93 0.59 -0.65
C GLN A 388 16.61 -0.48 0.20
N ASP A 389 17.28 -0.10 1.30
CA ASP A 389 17.93 -1.02 2.22
C ASP A 389 16.94 -1.99 2.88
N ILE A 390 15.76 -1.49 3.27
CA ILE A 390 14.67 -2.30 3.82
C ILE A 390 14.21 -3.36 2.82
N PHE A 391 14.06 -2.99 1.54
CA PHE A 391 13.70 -3.95 0.50
C PHE A 391 14.80 -5.01 0.28
N LEU A 392 16.07 -4.61 0.29
CA LEU A 392 17.20 -5.54 0.16
C LEU A 392 17.31 -6.51 1.35
N ASP A 393 16.91 -6.07 2.54
CA ASP A 393 16.81 -6.93 3.72
C ASP A 393 15.67 -7.94 3.58
N SER A 394 14.51 -7.51 3.10
CA SER A 394 13.38 -8.38 2.77
C SER A 394 13.73 -9.45 1.74
N GLU A 395 14.40 -9.09 0.65
CA GLU A 395 14.89 -10.05 -0.34
C GLU A 395 15.88 -11.05 0.26
N ARG A 396 16.73 -10.60 1.20
CA ARG A 396 17.69 -11.45 1.88
C ARG A 396 17.00 -12.46 2.79
N ILE A 397 16.03 -12.02 3.60
CA ILE A 397 15.20 -12.89 4.43
C ILE A 397 14.52 -13.93 3.55
N ALA A 398 13.88 -13.52 2.45
CA ALA A 398 13.17 -14.44 1.57
C ALA A 398 14.08 -15.51 0.94
N LYS A 399 15.32 -15.14 0.57
CA LYS A 399 16.33 -16.09 0.08
C LYS A 399 16.77 -17.08 1.15
N LEU A 400 16.95 -16.62 2.40
CA LEU A 400 17.28 -17.49 3.53
C LEU A 400 16.15 -18.48 3.84
N LEU A 401 14.90 -18.11 3.54
CA LEU A 401 13.73 -18.98 3.63
C LEU A 401 13.56 -19.93 2.43
N GLY A 402 14.51 -19.94 1.49
CA GLY A 402 14.51 -20.84 0.33
C GLY A 402 13.81 -20.29 -0.91
N SER A 403 13.31 -19.04 -0.89
CA SER A 403 12.66 -18.42 -2.04
C SER A 403 13.64 -17.53 -2.83
N GLU A 404 14.26 -18.09 -3.86
CA GLU A 404 15.23 -17.37 -4.71
C GLU A 404 14.64 -16.12 -5.37
N PHE A 405 13.38 -16.21 -5.80
CA PHE A 405 12.63 -15.14 -6.47
C PHE A 405 11.33 -14.86 -5.74
N ALA A 406 11.34 -14.32 -4.53
CA ALA A 406 10.10 -14.02 -3.81
C ALA A 406 9.21 -13.00 -4.56
N LYS A 407 7.89 -13.17 -4.47
CA LYS A 407 6.93 -12.23 -5.01
C LYS A 407 6.49 -11.26 -3.91
N PHE A 408 6.75 -9.98 -4.12
CA PHE A 408 6.33 -8.94 -3.17
C PHE A 408 5.05 -8.27 -3.64
N HIS A 409 4.08 -8.14 -2.74
CA HIS A 409 2.92 -7.27 -2.90
C HIS A 409 3.02 -6.11 -1.90
N PHE A 410 2.83 -4.90 -2.39
CA PHE A 410 3.09 -3.68 -1.62
C PHE A 410 1.80 -2.98 -1.25
N VAL A 411 1.63 -2.68 0.04
CA VAL A 411 0.55 -1.83 0.58
C VAL A 411 0.97 -1.31 1.95
N ASN A 412 0.70 -0.04 2.27
CA ASN A 412 1.06 0.52 3.58
C ASN A 412 0.06 0.20 4.69
N SER A 413 -1.13 -0.26 4.32
CA SER A 413 -2.20 -0.61 5.26
C SER A 413 -2.07 -1.99 5.95
N ALA A 414 -2.76 -2.18 7.09
CA ALA A 414 -3.16 -3.42 7.76
C ALA A 414 -3.81 -4.46 6.83
N LEU A 415 -4.22 -4.07 5.62
CA LEU A 415 -4.69 -4.95 4.56
C LEU A 415 -3.75 -6.14 4.30
N LYS A 416 -2.45 -5.99 4.54
CA LYS A 416 -1.45 -7.07 4.45
C LYS A 416 -1.83 -8.31 5.26
N PHE A 417 -2.34 -8.09 6.48
CA PHE A 417 -2.75 -9.17 7.37
C PHE A 417 -4.03 -9.85 6.89
N CYS A 418 -4.94 -9.07 6.28
CA CYS A 418 -6.16 -9.60 5.67
C CYS A 418 -5.84 -10.48 4.45
N TRP A 419 -4.89 -10.07 3.60
CA TRP A 419 -4.41 -10.90 2.49
C TRP A 419 -3.79 -12.22 2.97
N LEU A 420 -2.98 -12.17 4.04
CA LEU A 420 -2.43 -13.37 4.66
C LEU A 420 -3.55 -14.28 5.18
N ALA A 421 -4.47 -13.76 5.99
CA ALA A 421 -5.59 -14.49 6.57
C ALA A 421 -6.49 -15.14 5.50
N ARG A 422 -6.65 -14.47 4.36
CA ARG A 422 -7.42 -14.98 3.21
C ARG A 422 -6.69 -16.05 2.40
N GLY A 423 -5.39 -16.24 2.63
CA GLY A 423 -4.55 -17.20 1.92
C GLY A 423 -3.96 -16.67 0.60
N ASP A 424 -3.95 -15.34 0.39
CA ASP A 424 -3.30 -14.70 -0.76
C ASP A 424 -1.78 -14.70 -0.62
N GLU A 425 -1.31 -14.48 0.61
CA GLU A 425 0.11 -14.36 0.98
C GLU A 425 0.58 -15.54 1.84
N ASP A 426 1.90 -15.70 1.91
CA ASP A 426 2.57 -16.65 2.80
C ASP A 426 3.16 -15.96 4.04
N VAL A 427 3.59 -14.70 3.88
CA VAL A 427 4.15 -13.85 4.94
C VAL A 427 3.63 -12.43 4.77
N ALA A 428 3.32 -11.75 5.87
CA ALA A 428 3.08 -10.32 5.92
C ALA A 428 3.98 -9.70 6.98
N TRP A 429 4.69 -8.62 6.69
CA TRP A 429 5.56 -7.98 7.68
C TRP A 429 5.62 -6.45 7.60
N THR A 430 6.07 -5.88 8.71
CA THR A 430 6.36 -4.47 8.92
C THR A 430 7.82 -4.34 9.34
N ILE A 431 8.65 -3.80 8.44
CA ILE A 431 10.02 -3.43 8.73
C ILE A 431 10.10 -1.92 8.56
N THR A 432 10.26 -1.18 9.65
CA THR A 432 10.15 0.28 9.67
C THR A 432 11.49 0.96 9.37
N GLN A 433 12.50 0.70 10.20
CA GLN A 433 13.80 1.40 10.16
C GLN A 433 14.95 0.52 9.62
N GLY A 434 14.63 -0.60 8.97
CA GLY A 434 15.60 -1.60 8.50
C GLY A 434 16.06 -2.57 9.58
N LEU A 435 16.78 -3.62 9.19
CA LEU A 435 17.20 -4.68 10.12
C LEU A 435 18.43 -4.33 10.96
N TYR A 436 19.00 -3.13 10.85
CA TYR A 436 20.08 -2.66 11.72
C TYR A 436 19.55 -1.80 12.88
N ASP A 437 18.43 -1.12 12.67
CA ASP A 437 17.79 -0.29 13.67
C ASP A 437 16.84 -1.14 14.53
N LYS A 438 16.82 -0.85 15.83
CA LYS A 438 15.97 -1.53 16.82
C LYS A 438 14.87 -0.64 17.37
N SER A 439 14.85 0.64 16.97
CA SER A 439 13.76 1.55 17.31
C SER A 439 12.46 1.12 16.62
N SER A 440 11.35 1.32 17.33
CA SER A 440 10.02 1.07 16.80
C SER A 440 9.32 2.38 16.51
N THR A 441 8.70 2.44 15.34
CA THR A 441 7.80 3.53 14.95
C THR A 441 6.40 3.01 14.66
N MET A 442 6.11 1.76 15.05
CA MET A 442 4.82 1.12 14.79
C MET A 442 3.77 1.64 15.77
N LYS A 443 2.56 1.81 15.27
CA LYS A 443 1.42 2.25 16.06
C LYS A 443 0.42 1.13 16.29
N ALA A 444 -0.28 1.17 17.42
CA ALA A 444 -1.36 0.23 17.73
C ALA A 444 -2.55 0.39 16.78
N THR A 445 -2.89 1.64 16.43
CA THR A 445 -3.93 2.04 15.46
C THR A 445 -3.78 1.39 14.09
N GLU A 446 -2.55 1.22 13.62
CA GLU A 446 -2.24 0.63 12.30
C GLU A 446 -2.19 -0.91 12.32
N HIS A 447 -2.15 -1.55 13.49
CA HIS A 447 -1.80 -2.98 13.58
C HIS A 447 -2.78 -3.83 14.39
N ALA A 448 -3.43 -3.31 15.43
CA ALA A 448 -4.25 -4.10 16.35
C ALA A 448 -5.32 -4.94 15.62
N ALA A 449 -6.12 -4.29 14.77
CA ALA A 449 -7.20 -4.97 14.05
C ALA A 449 -6.68 -6.03 13.07
N GLY A 450 -5.68 -5.68 12.26
CA GLY A 450 -5.11 -6.59 11.26
C GLY A 450 -4.40 -7.79 11.90
N VAL A 451 -3.65 -7.57 12.99
CA VAL A 451 -2.97 -8.63 13.72
C VAL A 451 -3.96 -9.61 14.35
N LEU A 452 -5.07 -9.13 14.93
CA LEU A 452 -6.10 -10.02 15.47
C LEU A 452 -6.74 -10.89 14.37
N VAL A 453 -7.06 -10.31 13.21
CA VAL A 453 -7.54 -11.07 12.04
C VAL A 453 -6.53 -12.15 11.62
N ALA A 454 -5.24 -11.84 11.59
CA ALA A 454 -4.21 -12.82 11.26
C ALA A 454 -4.12 -13.95 12.30
N LEU A 455 -4.04 -13.62 13.59
CA LEU A 455 -3.98 -14.60 14.69
C LEU A 455 -5.16 -15.56 14.65
N GLU A 456 -6.38 -15.03 14.55
CA GLU A 456 -7.62 -15.80 14.55
C GLU A 456 -7.86 -16.59 13.24
N SER A 457 -7.11 -16.28 12.17
CA SER A 457 -7.06 -17.14 10.97
C SER A 457 -6.11 -18.33 11.11
N GLY A 458 -5.38 -18.43 12.23
CA GLY A 458 -4.36 -19.46 12.49
C GLY A 458 -2.93 -19.07 12.09
N ALA A 459 -2.67 -17.79 11.78
CA ALA A 459 -1.33 -17.32 11.49
C ALA A 459 -0.48 -17.23 12.77
N ALA A 460 0.83 -17.43 12.62
CA ALA A 460 1.79 -17.14 13.69
C ALA A 460 2.24 -15.68 13.58
N VAL A 461 2.15 -14.94 14.68
CA VAL A 461 2.59 -13.53 14.79
C VAL A 461 3.72 -13.40 15.81
N ALA A 462 4.66 -12.49 15.54
CA ALA A 462 5.67 -12.02 16.47
C ALA A 462 6.31 -10.72 15.97
N ASP A 463 7.09 -10.06 16.82
CA ASP A 463 8.05 -9.06 16.39
C ASP A 463 9.23 -9.71 15.63
N LEU A 464 10.10 -8.89 15.03
CA LEU A 464 11.25 -9.39 14.26
C LEU A 464 12.28 -10.15 15.11
N ASP A 465 12.28 -9.95 16.42
CA ASP A 465 13.17 -10.64 17.37
C ASP A 465 12.51 -11.92 17.96
N GLY A 466 11.26 -12.21 17.58
CA GLY A 466 10.51 -13.41 17.96
C GLY A 466 9.65 -13.28 19.21
N LYS A 467 9.55 -12.09 19.81
CA LYS A 467 8.69 -11.81 20.97
C LYS A 467 7.24 -11.64 20.53
N ASP A 468 6.31 -11.83 21.46
CA ASP A 468 4.91 -11.51 21.23
C ASP A 468 4.71 -9.98 21.23
N ILE A 469 3.61 -9.53 20.61
CA ILE A 469 3.32 -8.10 20.48
C ILE A 469 2.81 -7.57 21.83
N ASP A 470 3.44 -6.51 22.32
CA ASP A 470 3.13 -5.82 23.56
C ASP A 470 2.28 -4.58 23.28
N TRP A 471 0.99 -4.68 23.60
CA TRP A 471 0.04 -3.58 23.45
C TRP A 471 -0.06 -2.67 24.69
N SER A 472 0.71 -2.96 25.75
CA SER A 472 0.69 -2.18 27.01
C SER A 472 1.52 -0.90 26.94
N SER A 473 2.30 -0.73 25.87
CA SER A 473 3.21 0.41 25.65
C SER A 473 2.50 1.72 25.28
N GLY A 474 1.16 1.71 25.19
CA GLY A 474 0.34 2.83 24.74
C GLY A 474 0.13 2.81 23.22
N PRO A 475 0.03 3.98 22.55
CA PRO A 475 -0.29 4.07 21.12
C PRO A 475 0.87 3.62 20.24
N MET A 476 2.11 3.69 20.75
CA MET A 476 3.31 3.22 20.06
C MET A 476 3.68 1.84 20.58
N LEU A 477 3.97 0.91 19.67
CA LEU A 477 4.50 -0.43 20.00
C LEU A 477 6.01 -0.34 20.24
N SER A 478 6.41 0.48 21.22
CA SER A 478 7.81 0.85 21.48
C SER A 478 8.68 -0.31 21.96
N LEU A 479 8.06 -1.35 22.53
CA LEU A 479 8.74 -2.56 23.02
C LEU A 479 8.89 -3.66 21.97
N ASN A 480 8.34 -3.47 20.76
CA ASN A 480 8.45 -4.43 19.66
C ASN A 480 9.20 -3.86 18.47
N ARG A 481 10.17 -4.61 17.97
CA ARG A 481 10.97 -4.23 16.82
C ARG A 481 10.36 -4.78 15.54
N GLY A 482 9.63 -3.93 14.80
CA GLY A 482 8.87 -4.39 13.63
C GLY A 482 7.90 -5.52 13.99
N LEU A 483 7.22 -6.08 12.99
CA LEU A 483 6.38 -7.26 13.22
C LEU A 483 6.23 -8.10 11.97
N PHE A 484 5.94 -9.38 12.15
CA PHE A 484 5.54 -10.27 11.07
C PHE A 484 4.37 -11.16 11.47
N ALA A 485 3.63 -11.60 10.45
CA ALA A 485 2.64 -12.64 10.50
C ALA A 485 2.94 -13.66 9.39
N THR A 486 2.78 -14.95 9.66
CA THR A 486 3.11 -16.00 8.69
C THR A 486 2.17 -17.20 8.77
N ASP A 487 2.02 -17.91 7.65
CA ASP A 487 1.43 -19.24 7.65
C ASP A 487 2.43 -20.25 8.27
N PRO A 488 2.18 -20.73 9.50
CA PRO A 488 3.13 -21.60 10.19
C PRO A 488 3.32 -22.96 9.52
N LYS A 489 2.37 -23.41 8.66
CA LYS A 489 2.53 -24.67 7.92
C LYS A 489 3.51 -24.53 6.77
N LYS A 490 3.59 -23.36 6.14
CA LYS A 490 4.48 -23.10 5.00
C LYS A 490 5.81 -22.50 5.44
N VAL A 491 5.77 -21.49 6.31
CA VAL A 491 6.95 -20.81 6.86
C VAL A 491 6.83 -20.84 8.40
N PRO A 492 7.51 -21.78 9.08
CA PRO A 492 7.45 -21.87 10.53
C PRO A 492 7.97 -20.59 11.20
N LYS A 493 7.30 -20.12 12.27
CA LYS A 493 7.70 -18.93 13.06
C LYS A 493 9.19 -18.91 13.39
N GLN A 494 9.73 -20.03 13.88
CA GLN A 494 11.15 -20.13 14.24
C GLN A 494 12.10 -20.02 13.02
N GLY A 495 11.70 -20.54 11.86
CA GLY A 495 12.48 -20.43 10.63
C GLY A 495 12.59 -18.98 10.17
N LEU A 496 11.50 -18.22 10.27
CA LEU A 496 11.47 -16.79 9.96
C LEU A 496 12.34 -15.98 10.93
N ILE A 497 12.26 -16.24 12.23
CA ILE A 497 13.10 -15.59 13.25
C ILE A 497 14.60 -15.84 12.97
N ASN A 498 14.97 -17.08 12.64
CA ASN A 498 16.36 -17.41 12.32
C ASN A 498 16.83 -16.67 11.05
N ALA A 499 16.00 -16.63 10.01
CA ALA A 499 16.31 -15.91 8.76
C ALA A 499 16.45 -14.40 8.99
N VAL A 500 15.61 -13.80 9.83
CA VAL A 500 15.72 -12.39 10.22
C VAL A 500 17.03 -12.14 10.96
N LYS A 501 17.37 -12.96 11.95
CA LYS A 501 18.62 -12.85 12.72
C LYS A 501 19.85 -12.92 11.82
N ASP A 502 19.89 -13.86 10.88
CA ASP A 502 21.00 -13.99 9.93
C ASP A 502 21.07 -12.80 8.96
N ALA A 503 19.91 -12.29 8.53
CA ALA A 503 19.84 -11.11 7.68
C ALA A 503 20.26 -9.82 8.40
N THR A 504 19.99 -9.70 9.71
CA THR A 504 20.40 -8.58 10.58
C THR A 504 21.91 -8.44 10.63
N ASN A 505 22.66 -9.52 10.87
CA ASN A 505 24.13 -9.45 10.93
C ASN A 505 24.73 -8.82 9.66
N LYS A 506 24.21 -9.21 8.49
CA LYS A 506 24.65 -8.64 7.21
C LYS A 506 24.17 -7.20 7.01
N SER A 507 22.98 -6.87 7.50
CA SER A 507 22.45 -5.50 7.44
C SER A 507 23.29 -4.53 8.24
N GLU A 508 23.73 -4.92 9.44
CA GLU A 508 24.59 -4.11 10.33
C GLU A 508 25.94 -3.80 9.65
N VAL A 509 26.63 -4.82 9.13
CA VAL A 509 27.90 -4.62 8.40
C VAL A 509 27.71 -3.68 7.20
N LEU A 510 26.67 -3.89 6.40
CA LEU A 510 26.40 -3.03 5.25
C LEU A 510 26.02 -1.60 5.67
N TYR A 511 25.44 -1.41 6.85
CA TYR A 511 25.13 -0.09 7.39
C TYR A 511 26.42 0.63 7.81
N GLU A 512 27.33 -0.06 8.50
CA GLU A 512 28.66 0.47 8.86
C GLU A 512 29.45 0.92 7.63
N ASP A 513 29.51 0.08 6.58
CA ASP A 513 30.15 0.41 5.30
C ASP A 513 29.55 1.68 4.66
N ARG A 514 28.22 1.87 4.79
CA ARG A 514 27.54 3.08 4.28
C ARG A 514 27.92 4.31 5.11
N CYS A 515 28.01 4.16 6.43
CA CYS A 515 28.42 5.24 7.33
C CYS A 515 29.87 5.67 7.06
N GLU A 516 30.79 4.75 6.83
CA GLU A 516 32.18 5.07 6.47
C GLU A 516 32.27 5.84 5.14
N LYS A 517 31.61 5.35 4.08
CA LYS A 517 31.56 6.05 2.79
C LYS A 517 30.94 7.44 2.88
N ARG A 518 29.98 7.64 3.80
CA ARG A 518 29.39 8.96 4.06
C ARG A 518 30.40 9.89 4.73
N LYS A 519 31.17 9.40 5.71
CA LYS A 519 32.25 10.17 6.35
C LYS A 519 33.32 10.58 5.32
N GLU A 520 33.68 9.70 4.39
CA GLU A 520 34.60 10.03 3.29
C GLU A 520 34.05 11.13 2.37
N LYS A 521 32.77 11.04 1.98
CA LYS A 521 32.10 12.06 1.16
C LYS A 521 31.97 13.40 1.88
N ALA A 522 31.61 13.38 3.17
CA ALA A 522 31.56 14.57 4.02
C ALA A 522 32.94 15.23 4.11
N ALA A 523 34.00 14.45 4.29
CA ALA A 523 35.37 14.96 4.28
C ALA A 523 35.78 15.57 2.93
N LEU A 524 35.34 14.99 1.80
CA LEU A 524 35.56 15.57 0.48
C LEU A 524 34.78 16.89 0.30
N LEU A 525 33.51 16.94 0.70
CA LEU A 525 32.69 18.15 0.65
C LEU A 525 33.27 19.27 1.52
N ARG A 526 33.76 18.94 2.73
CA ARG A 526 34.48 19.87 3.59
C ARG A 526 35.68 20.51 2.87
N LYS A 527 36.50 19.70 2.19
CA LYS A 527 37.62 20.22 1.38
C LYS A 527 37.15 21.14 0.24
N ILE A 528 35.99 20.88 -0.36
CA ILE A 528 35.42 21.76 -1.40
C ILE A 528 35.02 23.10 -0.78
N PHE A 529 34.31 23.09 0.35
CA PHE A 529 33.92 24.32 1.05
C PHE A 529 35.12 25.14 1.52
N GLU A 530 36.17 24.50 2.03
CA GLU A 530 37.40 25.16 2.45
C GLU A 530 38.13 25.86 1.28
N ASN A 531 38.06 25.29 0.08
CA ASN A 531 38.74 25.81 -1.12
C ASN A 531 37.86 26.73 -1.99
N LEU A 532 36.59 26.92 -1.64
CA LEU A 532 35.63 27.69 -2.44
C LEU A 532 36.08 29.15 -2.64
N ALA A 533 36.60 29.76 -1.56
CA ALA A 533 37.10 31.14 -1.57
C ALA A 533 38.33 31.34 -2.47
N ASN A 534 39.10 30.28 -2.75
CA ASN A 534 40.30 30.36 -3.60
C ASN A 534 39.97 30.55 -5.09
N HIS A 535 38.70 30.43 -5.46
CA HIS A 535 38.21 30.54 -6.84
C HIS A 535 37.33 31.77 -7.06
N ALA A 536 37.23 32.66 -6.07
CA ALA A 536 36.47 33.91 -6.20
C ALA A 536 37.30 34.95 -6.99
N GLU A 537 36.73 35.47 -8.08
CA GLU A 537 37.38 36.50 -8.90
C GLU A 537 36.92 37.91 -8.49
N THR A 538 35.75 38.02 -7.85
CA THR A 538 35.16 39.27 -7.37
C THR A 538 34.98 39.32 -5.84
N PRO A 539 34.94 40.52 -5.24
CA PRO A 539 34.65 40.68 -3.80
C PRO A 539 33.27 40.16 -3.37
N GLU A 540 32.29 40.22 -4.28
CA GLU A 540 30.94 39.69 -4.04
C GLU A 540 30.92 38.15 -4.01
N GLU A 541 31.64 37.51 -4.94
CA GLU A 541 31.84 36.06 -4.96
C GLU A 541 32.60 35.58 -3.72
N LEU A 542 33.61 36.32 -3.25
CA LEU A 542 34.35 35.97 -2.05
C LEU A 542 33.43 35.98 -0.81
N LYS A 543 32.60 37.01 -0.68
CA LYS A 543 31.62 37.12 0.41
C LYS A 543 30.57 36.00 0.35
N GLY A 544 30.11 35.65 -0.85
CA GLY A 544 29.22 34.51 -1.07
C GLY A 544 29.88 33.18 -0.70
N ALA A 545 31.14 32.97 -1.11
CA ALA A 545 31.91 31.77 -0.83
C ALA A 545 32.18 31.57 0.67
N GLU A 546 32.47 32.65 1.41
CA GLU A 546 32.63 32.59 2.87
C GLU A 546 31.32 32.22 3.59
N MET A 547 30.19 32.75 3.12
CA MET A 547 28.87 32.41 3.66
C MET A 547 28.53 30.92 3.44
N VAL A 548 28.74 30.43 2.21
CA VAL A 548 28.52 29.02 1.87
C VAL A 548 29.49 28.11 2.62
N ARG A 549 30.77 28.50 2.75
CA ARG A 549 31.75 27.75 3.54
C ARG A 549 31.29 27.62 4.99
N LYS A 550 30.90 28.72 5.63
CA LYS A 550 30.47 28.73 7.03
C LYS A 550 29.24 27.83 7.23
N LYS A 551 28.18 28.05 6.45
CA LYS A 551 26.96 27.23 6.51
C LYS A 551 27.21 25.75 6.18
N GLY A 552 28.03 25.49 5.17
CA GLY A 552 28.35 24.13 4.73
C GLY A 552 29.19 23.35 5.75
N ILE A 553 30.11 24.02 6.46
CA ILE A 553 30.89 23.41 7.53
C ILE A 553 30.03 23.19 8.78
N GLU A 554 29.25 24.20 9.19
CA GLU A 554 28.29 24.07 10.31
C GLU A 554 27.33 22.89 10.09
N MET A 555 26.76 22.78 8.88
CA MET A 555 25.92 21.65 8.49
C MET A 555 26.66 20.31 8.56
N LEU A 556 27.96 20.24 8.18
CA LEU A 556 28.71 18.98 8.21
C LEU A 556 29.19 18.59 9.63
N ASP A 557 29.30 19.53 10.55
CA ASP A 557 29.72 19.31 11.94
C ASP A 557 28.54 18.89 12.85
N ASP A 558 27.31 19.23 12.47
CA ASP A 558 26.12 18.73 13.14
C ASP A 558 25.76 17.33 12.63
N GLU A 559 26.30 16.30 13.31
CA GLU A 559 26.01 14.89 12.99
C GLU A 559 24.52 14.57 13.06
N GLU A 560 23.76 15.24 13.93
CA GLU A 560 22.33 15.02 14.15
C GLU A 560 21.52 15.68 13.02
N GLU A 561 21.88 16.90 12.62
CA GLU A 561 21.29 17.60 11.46
C GLU A 561 21.64 16.89 10.14
N MET A 562 22.85 16.34 9.99
CA MET A 562 23.21 15.53 8.83
C MET A 562 22.46 14.22 8.77
N MET A 563 22.30 13.52 9.90
CA MET A 563 21.47 12.32 9.98
C MET A 563 20.01 12.66 9.64
N LYS A 564 19.49 13.76 10.18
CA LYS A 564 18.13 14.26 9.93
C LYS A 564 17.90 14.68 8.48
N LEU A 565 18.74 15.52 7.89
CA LEU A 565 18.71 15.92 6.47
C LEU A 565 18.83 14.71 5.54
N THR A 566 19.64 13.72 5.93
CA THR A 566 19.74 12.47 5.17
C THR A 566 18.42 11.71 5.27
N GLN A 567 17.85 11.57 6.47
CA GLN A 567 16.57 10.89 6.67
C GLN A 567 15.41 11.61 5.98
N GLU A 568 15.37 12.95 6.03
CA GLU A 568 14.41 13.83 5.34
C GLU A 568 14.59 13.83 3.82
N SER A 569 15.82 13.83 3.29
CA SER A 569 16.06 13.76 1.83
C SER A 569 15.84 12.35 1.25
N MET A 570 15.84 11.33 2.11
CA MET A 570 15.47 9.96 1.78
C MET A 570 13.96 9.69 1.98
N ASP A 571 13.27 10.53 2.73
CA ASP A 571 11.82 10.48 2.91
C ASP A 571 11.13 11.07 1.67
N ARG A 572 10.54 10.21 0.86
CA ARG A 572 9.80 10.63 -0.34
C ARG A 572 8.44 11.28 -0.02
N ASN A 573 8.04 11.29 1.25
CA ASN A 573 6.81 11.95 1.69
C ASN A 573 7.04 13.40 2.12
N ALA A 574 8.28 13.81 2.42
CA ALA A 574 8.55 15.21 2.68
C ALA A 574 8.27 15.99 1.37
N PRO A 575 7.32 16.95 1.35
CA PRO A 575 7.30 17.91 0.27
C PRO A 575 8.70 18.51 0.21
N SER A 576 9.27 18.60 -0.99
CA SER A 576 10.52 19.33 -1.18
C SER A 576 10.38 20.64 -0.40
N ARG A 577 11.21 20.86 0.63
CA ARG A 577 11.33 22.14 1.35
C ARG A 577 11.92 23.22 0.42
N MET A 578 11.40 23.33 -0.80
CA MET A 578 11.35 24.58 -1.51
C MET A 578 10.21 25.33 -0.84
N GLY A 579 10.58 26.14 0.15
CA GLY A 579 9.68 26.95 0.94
C GLY A 579 8.78 27.83 0.08
N GLU A 580 7.85 28.48 0.78
CA GLU A 580 6.89 29.46 0.29
C GLU A 580 7.33 30.18 -1.00
N PRO A 581 6.43 30.40 -1.97
CA PRO A 581 6.74 31.23 -3.12
C PRO A 581 7.36 32.52 -2.60
N PRO A 582 8.50 32.98 -3.15
CA PRO A 582 9.16 34.17 -2.67
C PRO A 582 8.13 35.29 -2.61
N GLN A 583 7.95 35.88 -1.42
CA GLN A 583 7.15 37.08 -1.25
C GLN A 583 7.64 38.08 -2.29
N PRO A 584 6.75 38.68 -3.10
CA PRO A 584 7.17 39.67 -4.08
C PRO A 584 7.89 40.79 -3.33
N ASP A 585 9.17 40.96 -3.64
CA ASP A 585 9.97 42.06 -3.13
C ASP A 585 9.27 43.37 -3.51
N PRO A 586 8.83 44.20 -2.55
CA PRO A 586 8.18 45.48 -2.85
C PRO A 586 9.09 46.43 -3.65
N ASP A 587 10.40 46.16 -3.64
CA ASP A 587 11.43 46.98 -4.29
C ASP A 587 12.00 46.34 -5.57
N ALA A 588 11.42 45.24 -6.08
CA ALA A 588 11.79 44.67 -7.38
C ALA A 588 11.31 45.57 -8.53
N LEU A 589 12.13 46.57 -8.83
CA LEU A 589 12.06 47.42 -10.02
C LEU A 589 11.85 46.58 -11.29
N GLU A 590 10.87 47.03 -12.09
CA GLU A 590 10.56 46.58 -13.43
C GLU A 590 11.83 46.34 -14.27
N GLY A 591 12.16 45.07 -14.51
CA GLY A 591 13.29 44.68 -15.35
C GLY A 591 13.08 43.27 -15.87
N ALA A 592 12.53 43.15 -17.08
CA ALA A 592 12.44 41.88 -17.78
C ALA A 592 13.84 41.26 -17.97
N LEU A 593 14.10 40.08 -17.40
CA LEU A 593 15.28 39.29 -17.75
C LEU A 593 15.00 38.47 -19.03
N PRO A 594 15.87 38.52 -20.05
CA PRO A 594 15.68 37.81 -21.31
C PRO A 594 16.24 36.39 -21.18
N TYR A 595 15.37 35.38 -21.11
CA TYR A 595 15.78 34.00 -21.38
C TYR A 595 15.87 33.79 -22.89
N SER A 596 17.10 33.81 -23.44
CA SER A 596 17.38 33.30 -24.79
C SER A 596 17.55 31.78 -24.75
N PRO A 597 16.89 31.00 -25.63
CA PRO A 597 17.21 29.59 -25.82
C PRO A 597 18.45 29.44 -26.72
N ILE A 598 19.37 28.59 -26.27
CA ILE A 598 20.52 28.09 -27.03
C ILE A 598 20.03 27.55 -28.38
N LYS A 599 20.54 28.11 -29.49
CA LYS A 599 20.48 27.51 -30.82
C LYS A 599 21.61 26.48 -30.95
N SER A 600 21.26 25.29 -31.41
CA SER A 600 22.20 24.30 -31.94
C SER A 600 22.52 24.64 -33.39
N ASP A 601 23.78 24.88 -33.71
CA ASP A 601 24.35 24.71 -35.05
C ASP A 601 25.75 24.12 -34.88
N ASP A 602 25.83 22.79 -35.03
CA ASP A 602 26.87 22.03 -35.76
C ASP A 602 26.45 20.55 -35.87
#